data_AF-A0A966XMU9-F1
#
_entry.id   AF-A0A966XMU9-F1
#
_cell.length_a   1.000
_cell.length_b   1.000
_cell.length_c   1.000
_cell.angle_alpha   90.00
_cell.angle_beta   90.00
_cell.angle_gamma   90.00
#
_symmetry.space_group_name_H-M   'P 1'
#
loop_
_entity.id
_entity.type
_entity.pdbx_description
1 polymer ?
#
loop_
_entity_poly.entity_id
_entity_poly.type
_entity_poly.pdbx_seq_one_letter_code
_entity_poly.pdbx_strand_id
1 'polypeptide(L)'
;SITFVAIVIIGGVGTVLGPLFGALFFSLLPGTIQTVLHSLENFGQGLALSTGQIERVIFGLFIIIFLIFEPRGLWGIWFRLRNYFKAWPFSY
;
A
#
# COMPACT_ATOMS: atom_id res chain seq x y z
N SER A 1 -18.00 -1.61 10.96
CA SER A 1 -16.57 -1.25 10.89
C SER A 1 -16.06 -1.36 9.46
N ILE A 2 -15.97 -0.23 8.73
CA ILE A 2 -15.61 -0.19 7.30
C ILE A 2 -14.10 -0.38 7.08
N THR A 3 -13.29 0.01 8.07
CA THR A 3 -11.82 -0.14 8.07
C THR A 3 -11.36 -1.59 7.95
N PHE A 4 -12.00 -2.54 8.64
CA PHE A 4 -11.64 -3.95 8.50
C PHE A 4 -11.94 -4.49 7.11
N VAL A 5 -13.06 -4.06 6.50
CA VAL A 5 -13.40 -4.43 5.12
C VAL A 5 -12.35 -3.89 4.15
N ALA A 6 -11.93 -2.63 4.31
CA ALA A 6 -10.85 -2.05 3.52
C ALA A 6 -9.54 -2.84 3.68
N ILE A 7 -9.14 -3.17 4.91
CA ILE A 7 -7.92 -3.96 5.19
C ILE A 7 -7.94 -5.32 4.48
N VAL A 8 -9.07 -6.03 4.51
CA VAL A 8 -9.20 -7.34 3.86
C VAL A 8 -9.14 -7.21 2.33
N ILE A 9 -9.76 -6.17 1.76
CA ILE A 9 -9.73 -5.91 0.32
C ILE A 9 -8.31 -5.55 -0.14
N ILE A 10 -7.63 -4.65 0.57
CA ILE A 10 -6.25 -4.24 0.28
C ILE A 10 -5.29 -5.44 0.39
N GLY A 11 -5.47 -6.25 1.43
CA GLY A 11 -4.63 -7.42 1.71
C GLY A 11 -4.81 -8.58 0.72
N GLY A 12 -6.01 -8.72 0.17
CA GLY A 12 -6.39 -9.80 -0.74
C GLY A 12 -7.44 -10.71 -0.11
N VAL A 13 -8.63 -10.70 -0.70
CA VAL A 13 -9.74 -11.58 -0.30
C VAL A 13 -9.42 -13.04 -0.61
N GLY A 14 -9.73 -13.93 0.34
CA GLY A 14 -9.55 -15.38 0.18
C GLY A 14 -8.22 -15.96 0.68
N THR A 15 -7.39 -15.17 1.38
CA THR A 15 -6.16 -15.66 2.01
C THR A 15 -6.05 -15.25 3.47
N VAL A 16 -5.45 -16.10 4.31
CA VAL A 16 -5.27 -15.82 5.76
C VAL A 16 -4.20 -14.76 5.99
N LEU A 17 -3.15 -14.73 5.16
CA LEU A 17 -2.05 -13.78 5.27
C LEU A 17 -2.37 -12.41 4.64
N GLY A 18 -3.33 -12.35 3.71
CA GLY A 18 -3.75 -11.10 3.07
C GLY A 18 -4.10 -10.00 4.08
N PRO A 19 -5.05 -10.22 5.01
CA PRO A 19 -5.41 -9.23 6.02
C PRO A 19 -4.25 -8.77 6.91
N LEU A 20 -3.26 -9.63 7.17
CA LEU A 20 -2.06 -9.26 7.94
C LEU A 20 -1.22 -8.22 7.19
N PHE A 21 -0.93 -8.47 5.90
CA PHE A 21 -0.24 -7.51 5.05
C PHE A 21 -1.07 -6.26 4.79
N GLY A 22 -2.39 -6.41 4.61
CA GLY A 22 -3.32 -5.30 4.47
C GLY A 22 -3.34 -4.40 5.70
N ALA A 23 -3.29 -4.97 6.91
CA ALA A 23 -3.27 -4.21 8.16
C ALA A 23 -1.94 -3.47 8.34
N LEU A 24 -0.81 -4.12 8.04
CA LEU A 24 0.51 -3.48 8.05
C LEU A 24 0.59 -2.32 7.06
N PHE A 25 0.09 -2.51 5.85
CA PHE A 25 0.09 -1.47 4.83
C PHE A 25 -0.83 -0.30 5.24
N PHE A 26 -2.06 -0.61 5.69
CA PHE A 26 -3.01 0.40 6.13
C PHE A 26 -2.47 1.24 7.30
N SER A 27 -1.72 0.66 8.23
CA SER A 27 -1.15 1.38 9.38
C SER A 27 0.11 2.17 9.03
N LEU A 28 0.97 1.65 8.16
CA LEU A 28 2.23 2.30 7.80
C LEU A 28 2.06 3.41 6.77
N LEU A 29 1.15 3.26 5.81
CA LEU A 29 1.00 4.17 4.68
C LEU A 29 0.71 5.64 5.04
N PRO A 30 -0.22 5.96 5.96
CA PRO A 30 -0.43 7.36 6.35
C PRO A 30 0.84 7.99 6.97
N GLY A 31 1.55 7.22 7.82
CA GLY A 31 2.80 7.67 8.44
C GLY A 31 3.94 7.87 7.44
N THR A 32 4.05 7.01 6.42
CA THR A 32 5.06 7.20 5.36
C THR A 32 4.74 8.42 4.51
N ILE A 33 3.47 8.66 4.18
CA ILE A 33 3.07 9.86 3.43
C ILE A 33 3.40 11.13 4.21
N GLN A 34 3.04 11.21 5.50
CA GLN A 34 3.37 12.39 6.32
C GLN A 34 4.86 12.64 6.39
N THR A 35 5.68 11.59 6.60
CA THR A 35 7.13 11.71 6.63
C THR A 35 7.70 12.25 5.31
N VAL A 36 7.19 11.75 4.18
CA VAL A 36 7.60 12.23 2.85
C VAL A 36 7.17 13.68 2.62
N LEU A 37 5.92 14.04 2.96
CA LEU A 37 5.42 15.40 2.79
C LEU A 37 6.21 16.41 3.65
N HIS A 38 6.50 16.07 4.92
CA HIS A 38 7.35 16.91 5.76
C HIS A 38 8.77 17.04 5.21
N SER A 39 9.34 15.97 4.64
CA SER A 39 10.65 16.06 3.99
C SER A 39 10.62 17.03 2.81
N LEU A 40 9.54 17.04 2.02
CA LEU A 40 9.37 17.94 0.87
C LEU A 40 9.14 19.40 1.28
N GLU A 41 8.38 19.64 2.36
CA GLU A 41 8.21 20.97 2.95
C GLU A 41 9.56 21.57 3.39
N ASN A 42 10.45 20.75 3.96
CA ASN A 42 11.79 21.17 4.35
C ASN A 42 12.68 21.56 3.15
N PHE A 43 12.38 21.08 1.93
CA PHE A 43 13.07 21.48 0.70
C PHE A 43 12.54 22.80 0.11
N GLY A 44 11.66 23.52 0.81
CA GLY A 44 11.23 24.87 0.44
C GLY A 44 10.04 24.94 -0.53
N GLN A 45 9.41 23.81 -0.84
CA GLN A 45 8.14 23.80 -1.56
C GLN A 45 7.00 23.96 -0.56
N GLY A 46 6.55 25.19 -0.35
CA GLY A 46 5.33 25.46 0.43
C GLY A 46 4.13 24.76 -0.23
N LEU A 47 3.59 23.73 0.43
CA LEU A 47 2.42 23.01 -0.06
C LEU A 47 1.17 23.88 0.10
N ALA A 48 0.44 24.08 -0.99
CA ALA A 48 -0.77 24.92 -1.02
C ALA A 48 -1.98 24.31 -0.28
N LEU A 49 -1.89 23.03 0.12
CA LEU A 49 -2.92 22.28 0.82
C LEU A 49 -2.39 21.79 2.16
N SER A 50 -3.28 21.62 3.14
CA SER A 50 -2.88 21.05 4.43
C SER A 50 -2.31 19.63 4.24
N THR A 51 -1.24 19.32 4.97
CA THR A 51 -0.53 18.03 4.90
C THR A 51 -1.51 16.84 5.06
N GLY A 52 -2.51 16.98 5.94
CA GLY A 52 -3.55 15.96 6.16
C GLY A 52 -4.58 15.82 5.03
N GLN A 53 -4.86 16.87 4.26
CA GLN A 53 -5.70 16.75 3.05
C GLN A 53 -4.95 16.01 1.94
N ILE A 54 -3.68 16.37 1.73
CA ILE A 54 -2.82 15.70 0.76
C ILE A 54 -2.67 14.22 1.12
N GLU A 55 -2.45 13.92 2.40
CA GLU A 55 -2.38 12.56 2.90
C GLU A 55 -3.64 11.76 2.54
N ARG A 56 -4.84 12.28 2.81
CA ARG A 56 -6.10 11.58 2.48
C ARG A 56 -6.28 11.34 0.99
N VAL A 57 -5.92 12.31 0.16
CA VAL A 57 -6.01 12.18 -1.31
C VAL A 57 -5.03 11.11 -1.80
N ILE A 58 -3.78 11.16 -1.35
CA ILE A 58 -2.76 10.16 -1.71
C ILE A 58 -3.18 8.79 -1.20
N PHE A 59 -3.65 8.68 0.04
CA PHE A 59 -4.16 7.44 0.63
C PHE A 59 -5.28 6.81 -0.22
N GLY A 60 -6.28 7.61 -0.60
CA GLY A 60 -7.37 7.15 -1.48
C GLY A 60 -6.87 6.72 -2.86
N LEU A 61 -5.92 7.46 -3.43
CA LEU A 61 -5.31 7.13 -4.72
C LEU A 61 -4.52 5.81 -4.65
N PHE A 62 -3.77 5.58 -3.59
CA PHE A 62 -3.07 4.31 -3.35
C PHE A 62 -4.05 3.13 -3.26
N ILE A 63 -5.19 3.30 -2.59
CA ILE A 63 -6.24 2.26 -2.54
C ILE A 63 -6.74 1.93 -3.95
N ILE A 64 -7.03 2.96 -4.77
CA ILE A 64 -7.52 2.77 -6.14
C ILE A 64 -6.47 2.04 -6.99
N ILE A 65 -5.19 2.46 -6.89
CA ILE A 65 -4.08 1.79 -7.59
C ILE A 65 -4.00 0.32 -7.19
N PHE A 66 -4.07 0.03 -5.89
CA PHE A 66 -4.03 -1.35 -5.39
C PHE A 66 -5.19 -2.20 -5.93
N LEU A 67 -6.40 -1.63 -5.97
CA LEU A 67 -7.58 -2.28 -6.53
C LEU A 67 -7.43 -2.61 -8.02
N ILE A 68 -6.80 -1.72 -8.80
CA ILE A 68 -6.64 -1.89 -10.25
C ILE A 68 -5.50 -2.86 -10.58
N PHE A 69 -4.32 -2.67 -9.98
CA PHE A 69 -3.12 -3.44 -10.34
C PHE A 69 -3.15 -4.86 -9.77
N GLU A 70 -3.78 -5.05 -8.62
CA GLU A 70 -3.81 -6.36 -7.98
C GLU A 70 -5.15 -6.63 -7.28
N PRO A 71 -6.14 -7.17 -8.02
CA PRO A 71 -7.39 -7.61 -7.41
C PRO A 71 -7.20 -8.77 -6.42
N ARG A 72 -6.02 -9.44 -6.45
CA ARG A 72 -5.62 -10.46 -5.46
C ARG A 72 -4.96 -9.85 -4.20
N GLY A 73 -4.81 -8.52 -4.14
CA GLY A 73 -4.19 -7.78 -3.05
C GLY A 73 -2.68 -7.95 -2.95
N LEU A 74 -2.10 -7.40 -1.87
CA LEU A 74 -0.67 -7.45 -1.54
C LEU A 74 -0.08 -8.88 -1.53
N TRP A 75 -0.89 -9.87 -1.16
CA TRP A 75 -0.46 -11.26 -1.16
C TRP A 75 -0.12 -11.78 -2.57
N GLY A 76 -0.83 -11.30 -3.60
CA GLY A 76 -0.54 -11.63 -4.99
C GLY A 76 0.86 -11.17 -5.43
N ILE A 77 1.27 -9.96 -5.01
CA ILE A 77 2.61 -9.42 -5.25
C ILE A 77 3.65 -10.33 -4.61
N TRP A 78 3.46 -10.62 -3.33
CA TRP A 78 4.42 -11.40 -2.54
C TRP A 78 4.61 -12.80 -3.13
N PHE A 79 3.52 -13.46 -3.53
CA PHE A 79 3.60 -14.79 -4.14
C PHE A 79 4.34 -14.76 -5.48
N ARG A 80 4.05 -13.77 -6.36
CA ARG A 80 4.77 -13.62 -7.63
C ARG A 80 6.24 -13.33 -7.39
N LEU A 81 6.56 -12.36 -6.53
CA LEU A 81 7.93 -11.99 -6.21
C LEU A 81 8.71 -13.19 -5.66
N ARG A 82 8.14 -13.94 -4.72
CA ARG A 82 8.73 -15.17 -4.18
C ARG A 82 8.94 -16.23 -5.26
N ASN A 83 8.01 -16.38 -6.20
CA ASN A 83 8.12 -17.35 -7.29
C ASN A 83 9.22 -16.94 -8.29
N TYR A 84 9.34 -15.63 -8.58
CA TYR A 84 10.45 -15.07 -9.36
C TYR A 84 11.80 -15.34 -8.69
N PHE A 85 11.93 -15.09 -7.39
CA PHE A 85 13.16 -15.37 -6.63
C PHE A 85 13.47 -16.87 -6.53
N LYS A 86 12.47 -17.76 -6.52
CA LYS A 86 12.69 -19.22 -6.52
C LYS A 86 13.06 -19.78 -7.89
N ALA A 87 12.56 -19.18 -8.97
CA ALA A 87 12.89 -19.57 -10.34
C ALA A 87 14.29 -19.09 -10.78
N TRP A 88 14.90 -18.21 -9.97
CA TRP A 88 16.28 -17.78 -10.09
C TRP A 88 17.14 -18.71 -9.21
N PRO A 89 18.15 -19.49 -9.68
CA PRO A 89 18.92 -19.43 -10.93
C PRO A 89 18.91 -20.72 -11.80
N PHE A 90 17.98 -21.66 -11.60
CA PHE A 90 17.86 -22.85 -12.46
C PHE A 90 16.46 -22.91 -13.08
N SER A 91 16.37 -22.43 -14.32
CA SER A 91 15.19 -22.57 -15.17
C SER A 91 15.25 -23.92 -15.88
N TYR A 92 14.63 -24.95 -15.29
CA TYR A 92 14.21 -26.17 -15.98
C TYR A 92 12.71 -26.36 -15.79
#